data_AF-A0A563UBT1-F1
#
_entry.id   AF-A0A563UBT1-F1
#
_cell.length_a   1.000
_cell.length_b   1.000
_cell.length_c   1.000
_cell.angle_alpha   90.00
_cell.angle_beta   90.00
_cell.angle_gamma   90.00
#
_symmetry.space_group_name_H-M   'P 1'
#
loop_
_entity.id
_entity.type
_entity.pdbx_description
1 polymer ?
#
loop_
_entity_poly.entity_id
_entity_poly.type
_entity_poly.pdbx_seq_one_letter_code
_entity_poly.pdbx_strand_id
1 'polypeptide(L)'
;MTSTTNDPLSFLNNGQGMQGGNSQTTDLIQQLLYEIIRVKELIAYYDAIPNGAGQLGSSILNELVTEAYNSLVNYDTVLMKKYYDLLLNCD
;
A
#
# COMPACT_ATOMS: atom_id res chain seq x y z
N MET A 1 2.04 13.12 28.73
CA MET A 1 2.14 11.85 28.00
C MET A 1 1.42 12.03 26.67
N THR A 2 2.13 12.40 25.61
CA THR A 2 1.58 12.54 24.26
C THR A 2 2.08 11.37 23.43
N SER A 3 1.39 10.24 23.53
CA SER A 3 1.63 9.12 22.63
C SER A 3 0.92 9.44 21.33
N THR A 4 1.65 9.98 20.36
CA THR A 4 1.24 10.02 18.96
C THR A 4 1.19 8.60 18.46
N THR A 5 0.06 7.93 18.69
CA THR A 5 -0.27 6.68 18.03
C THR A 5 -0.40 6.99 16.55
N ASN A 6 0.60 6.60 15.77
CA ASN A 6 0.54 6.51 14.32
C ASN A 6 -0.47 5.41 13.94
N ASP A 7 -1.75 5.63 14.23
CA ASP A 7 -2.82 4.73 13.82
C ASP A 7 -3.22 5.12 12.39
N PRO A 8 -2.88 4.28 11.38
CA PRO A 8 -3.21 4.55 9.99
C PRO A 8 -4.73 4.57 9.74
N LEU A 9 -5.59 4.27 10.74
CA LEU A 9 -7.05 4.20 10.62
C LEU A 9 -7.79 5.32 11.40
N SER A 10 -7.07 6.32 11.92
CA SER A 10 -7.66 7.49 12.63
C SER A 10 -8.74 8.24 11.83
N PHE A 11 -8.68 8.16 10.50
CA PHE A 11 -9.65 8.80 9.59
C PHE A 11 -11.09 8.26 9.71
N LEU A 12 -11.29 7.06 10.27
CA LEU A 12 -12.62 6.45 10.41
C LEU A 12 -13.45 7.03 11.56
N ASN A 13 -12.83 7.73 12.52
CA ASN A 13 -13.51 8.18 13.74
C ASN A 13 -14.20 9.56 13.63
N ASN A 14 -14.06 10.28 12.53
CA ASN A 14 -14.75 11.56 12.32
C ASN A 14 -16.01 11.40 11.45
N GLY A 15 -17.03 10.75 12.02
CA GLY A 15 -18.37 10.61 11.43
C GLY A 15 -19.27 11.83 11.62
N GLN A 16 -18.79 13.06 11.35
CA GLN A 16 -19.64 14.25 11.32
C GLN A 16 -19.42 15.08 10.05
N GLY A 17 -20.42 15.06 9.18
CA GLY A 17 -20.68 16.12 8.21
C GLY A 17 -19.91 16.00 6.90
N MET A 18 -20.59 15.49 5.87
CA MET A 18 -20.18 15.63 4.48
C MET A 18 -19.94 17.10 4.12
N GLN A 19 -18.67 17.50 4.00
CA GLN A 19 -18.24 18.66 3.21
C GLN A 19 -16.79 18.43 2.74
N GLY A 20 -16.61 18.22 1.44
CA GLY A 20 -15.30 18.12 0.76
C GLY A 20 -14.82 16.69 0.56
N GLY A 21 -14.74 16.26 -0.70
CA GLY A 21 -14.43 14.88 -1.10
C GLY A 21 -13.09 14.36 -0.55
N ASN A 22 -13.16 13.21 0.12
CA ASN A 22 -12.00 12.41 0.53
C ASN A 22 -11.27 11.87 -0.70
N SER A 23 -10.38 12.69 -1.25
CA SER A 23 -9.46 12.34 -2.33
C SER A 23 -8.13 11.75 -1.81
N GLN A 24 -8.04 11.34 -0.53
CA GLN A 24 -6.80 10.90 0.11
C GLN A 24 -6.55 9.38 0.04
N THR A 25 -7.59 8.55 0.05
CA THR A 25 -7.45 7.08 -0.02
C THR A 25 -7.24 6.59 -1.45
N THR A 26 -7.89 7.21 -2.44
CA THR A 26 -7.57 7.03 -3.86
C THR A 26 -6.13 7.44 -4.16
N ASP A 27 -5.63 8.49 -3.49
CA ASP A 27 -4.26 8.97 -3.65
C ASP A 27 -3.22 7.95 -3.19
N LEU A 28 -3.40 7.34 -2.01
CA LEU A 28 -2.43 6.37 -1.45
C LEU A 28 -2.27 5.10 -2.30
N ILE A 29 -3.39 4.51 -2.75
CA ILE A 29 -3.34 3.33 -3.63
C ILE A 29 -2.68 3.71 -4.96
N GLN A 30 -3.07 4.85 -5.53
CA GLN A 30 -2.50 5.34 -6.78
C GLN A 30 -1.00 5.67 -6.65
N GLN A 31 -0.57 6.29 -5.55
CA GLN A 31 0.82 6.55 -5.22
C GLN A 31 1.63 5.26 -5.08
N LEU A 32 1.09 4.25 -4.40
CA LEU A 32 1.75 2.95 -4.27
C LEU A 32 1.89 2.25 -5.63
N LEU A 33 0.87 2.30 -6.49
CA LEU A 33 0.96 1.80 -7.86
C LEU A 33 2.02 2.53 -8.69
N TYR A 34 2.10 3.86 -8.58
CA TYR A 34 3.13 4.65 -9.27
C TYR A 34 4.54 4.29 -8.79
N GLU A 35 4.73 4.14 -7.48
CA GLU A 35 6.04 3.79 -6.94
C GLU A 35 6.45 2.37 -7.36
N ILE A 36 5.51 1.42 -7.40
CA ILE A 36 5.77 0.07 -7.93
C ILE A 36 6.23 0.11 -9.39
N ILE A 37 5.57 0.90 -10.25
CA ILE A 37 5.96 1.04 -11.65
C ILE A 37 7.37 1.65 -11.75
N ARG A 38 7.63 2.71 -10.99
CA ARG A 38 8.94 3.37 -10.94
C ARG A 38 10.06 2.43 -10.49
N VAL A 39 9.81 1.61 -9.46
CA VAL A 39 10.81 0.64 -8.96
C VAL A 39 11.08 -0.45 -9.99
N LYS A 40 10.09 -0.86 -10.80
CA LYS A 40 10.33 -1.79 -11.92
C LYS A 40 11.29 -1.23 -12.97
N GLU A 41 11.25 0.07 -13.22
CA GLU A 41 12.23 0.72 -14.12
C GLU A 41 13.64 0.72 -13.51
N LEU A 42 13.76 0.93 -12.18
CA LEU A 42 15.04 0.78 -11.49
C LEU A 42 15.57 -0.66 -11.55
N ILE A 43 14.71 -1.68 -11.40
CA ILE A 43 15.09 -3.09 -11.55
C ILE A 43 15.70 -3.33 -12.92
N ALA A 44 15.05 -2.86 -13.99
CA ALA A 44 15.57 -2.99 -15.35
C ALA A 44 16.93 -2.31 -15.53
N TYR A 45 17.16 -1.16 -14.88
CA TYR A 45 18.47 -0.51 -14.85
C TYR A 45 19.52 -1.37 -14.14
N TYR A 46 19.21 -1.93 -12.97
CA TYR A 46 20.13 -2.81 -12.24
C TYR A 46 20.43 -4.10 -13.01
N ASP A 47 19.43 -4.69 -13.67
CA ASP A 47 19.61 -5.90 -14.50
C ASP A 47 20.50 -5.65 -15.72
N ALA A 48 20.51 -4.42 -16.26
CA ALA A 48 21.36 -4.04 -17.38
C ALA A 48 22.84 -3.86 -16.99
N ILE A 49 23.19 -3.85 -15.69
CA ILE A 49 24.57 -3.70 -15.25
C ILE A 49 25.35 -4.98 -15.58
N PRO A 50 26.44 -4.89 -16.37
CA PRO A 50 27.21 -6.06 -16.79
C PRO A 50 27.93 -6.74 -15.62
N ASN A 51 28.35 -7.99 -15.84
CA ASN A 51 29.08 -8.82 -14.86
C ASN A 51 28.29 -9.09 -13.55
N GLY A 52 26.96 -8.96 -13.59
CA GLY A 52 26.09 -9.30 -12.46
C GLY A 52 26.19 -8.35 -11.27
N ALA A 53 26.90 -7.22 -11.38
CA ALA A 53 27.09 -6.28 -10.27
C ALA A 53 25.77 -5.66 -9.78
N GLY A 54 24.74 -5.63 -10.63
CA GLY A 54 23.39 -5.17 -10.25
C GLY A 54 22.45 -6.25 -9.72
N GLN A 55 22.84 -7.55 -9.71
CA GLN A 55 21.92 -8.64 -9.34
C GLN A 55 21.39 -8.55 -7.92
N LEU A 56 22.23 -8.18 -6.95
CA LEU A 56 21.79 -8.01 -5.56
C LEU A 56 20.77 -6.88 -5.44
N GLY A 57 21.05 -5.72 -6.05
CA GLY A 57 20.12 -4.59 -6.06
C GLY A 57 18.79 -4.93 -6.74
N SER A 58 18.86 -5.56 -7.91
CA SER A 58 17.67 -6.06 -8.62
C SER A 58 16.86 -7.04 -7.77
N SER A 59 17.50 -7.99 -7.08
CA SER A 59 16.82 -9.00 -6.28
C SER A 59 16.07 -8.38 -5.09
N ILE A 60 16.70 -7.44 -4.38
CA ILE A 60 16.08 -6.71 -3.27
C ILE A 60 14.88 -5.90 -3.76
N LEU A 61 15.02 -5.21 -4.89
CA LEU A 61 13.93 -4.41 -5.45
C LEU A 61 12.76 -5.28 -5.95
N ASN A 62 13.04 -6.46 -6.50
CA ASN A 62 12.01 -7.42 -6.88
C ASN A 62 11.21 -7.94 -5.67
N GLU A 63 11.89 -8.21 -4.55
CA GLU A 63 11.24 -8.60 -3.29
C GLU A 63 10.31 -7.48 -2.80
N LEU A 64 10.80 -6.24 -2.77
CA LEU A 64 10.02 -5.07 -2.37
C LEU A 64 8.76 -4.87 -3.24
N VAL A 65 8.90 -5.01 -4.56
CA VAL A 65 7.77 -4.93 -5.51
C VAL A 65 6.75 -6.04 -5.24
N THR A 66 7.23 -7.26 -4.98
CA THR A 66 6.36 -8.41 -4.70
C THR A 66 5.56 -8.22 -3.42
N GLU A 67 6.20 -7.74 -2.34
CA GLU A 67 5.51 -7.42 -1.09
C GLU A 67 4.48 -6.30 -1.26
N ALA A 68 4.83 -5.24 -1.99
CA ALA A 68 3.92 -4.12 -2.25
C ALA A 68 2.69 -4.57 -3.07
N TYR A 69 2.88 -5.40 -4.09
CA TYR A 69 1.76 -6.00 -4.84
C TYR A 69 0.88 -6.88 -3.96
N ASN A 70 1.48 -7.72 -3.13
CA ASN A 70 0.72 -8.57 -2.20
C ASN A 70 -0.07 -7.72 -1.20
N SER A 71 0.48 -6.60 -0.74
CA SER A 71 -0.22 -5.65 0.12
C SER A 71 -1.44 -5.04 -0.57
N LEU A 72 -1.31 -4.61 -1.83
CA LEU A 72 -2.40 -4.09 -2.65
C LEU A 72 -3.51 -5.13 -2.88
N VAL A 73 -3.16 -6.35 -3.27
CA VAL A 73 -4.16 -7.39 -3.58
C VAL A 73 -4.86 -7.88 -2.31
N ASN A 74 -4.13 -8.04 -1.21
CA ASN A 74 -4.71 -8.49 0.06
C ASN A 74 -5.45 -7.38 0.81
N TYR A 75 -5.27 -6.11 0.43
CA TYR A 75 -6.04 -5.01 1.01
C TYR A 75 -7.54 -5.24 0.82
N ASP A 76 -7.96 -5.61 -0.38
CA ASP A 76 -9.37 -5.86 -0.70
C ASP A 76 -9.94 -7.05 0.09
N THR A 77 -9.20 -8.14 0.24
CA THR A 77 -9.67 -9.33 0.96
C THR A 77 -9.78 -9.09 2.46
N VAL A 78 -8.82 -8.38 3.06
CA VAL A 78 -8.87 -7.98 4.48
C VAL A 78 -10.01 -7.00 4.73
N LEU A 79 -10.22 -6.05 3.82
CA LEU A 79 -11.31 -5.07 3.92
C LEU A 79 -12.69 -5.75 3.79
N MET A 80 -12.87 -6.64 2.81
CA MET A 80 -14.09 -7.45 2.64
C MET A 80 -14.38 -8.27 3.89
N LYS A 81 -13.36 -8.92 4.47
CA LYS A 81 -13.53 -9.71 5.69
C LYS A 81 -14.02 -8.84 6.86
N LYS A 82 -13.45 -7.64 7.04
CA LYS A 82 -13.89 -6.71 8.09
C LYS A 82 -15.32 -6.22 7.88
N TYR A 83 -15.73 -5.93 6.64
CA TYR A 83 -17.12 -5.58 6.34
C TYR A 83 -18.08 -6.74 6.59
N TYR A 84 -17.68 -7.96 6.22
CA TYR A 84 -18.44 -9.16 6.50
C TYR A 84 -18.58 -9.40 8.01
N ASP A 85 -17.49 -9.30 8.76
CA ASP A 85 -17.48 -9.43 10.22
C ASP A 85 -18.35 -8.34 10.87
N LEU A 86 -18.36 -7.12 10.34
CA LEU A 86 -19.23 -6.04 10.82
C LEU A 86 -20.71 -6.35 10.56
N LEU A 87 -21.06 -6.80 9.35
CA LEU A 87 -22.43 -7.19 9.01
C LEU A 87 -22.93 -8.38 9.84
N LEU A 88 -22.05 -9.33 10.14
CA LEU A 88 -22.39 -10.51 10.94
C LEU A 88 -22.58 -10.18 12.44
N ASN A 89 -21.95 -9.11 12.93
CA ASN A 89 -22.04 -8.64 14.31
C ASN A 89 -22.98 -7.42 14.48
N CYS A 90 -23.71 -7.03 13.43
CA CYS A 90 -24.83 -6.10 13.54
C CYS A 90 -26.08 -6.91 13.93
N ASP A 91 -26.46 -6.81 15.21
CA ASP A 91 -27.76 -7.25 15.75
C ASP A 91 -28.92 -6.39 15.20
#